data_AF-A0A3D1KFQ9-F1
#
_entry.id   AF-A0A3D1KFQ9-F1
#
_cell.length_a   1.000
_cell.length_b   1.000
_cell.length_c   1.000
_cell.angle_alpha   90.00
_cell.angle_beta   90.00
_cell.angle_gamma   90.00
#
_symmetry.space_group_name_H-M   'P 1'
#
loop_
_entity.id
_entity.type
_entity.pdbx_description
1 polymer ?
#
loop_
_entity_poly.entity_id
_entity_poly.type
_entity_poly.pdbx_seq_one_letter_code
_entity_poly.pdbx_strand_id
1 'polypeptide(L)'
;GNPATQFTSGRKAVENGRKGGIACAKAKKEKKALKETLETLLEMPIKEGRLVDIDKIKSIAGMKGKNVTMQEAIMLSMLNKAAKGDVRAAEYIRDTIGQKPANMMNVDMNLPVLFEGEDELE
;
A
#
# COMPACT_ATOMS: atom_id res chain seq x y z
N GLY A 1 -21.49 40.23 -14.98
CA GLY A 1 -20.13 40.04 -14.43
C GLY A 1 -19.12 40.42 -15.48
N ASN A 2 -18.00 41.06 -15.09
CA ASN A 2 -17.01 41.54 -16.05
C ASN A 2 -16.26 40.35 -16.71
N PRO A 3 -16.35 40.14 -18.04
CA PRO A 3 -15.80 38.97 -18.70
C PRO A 3 -14.27 38.83 -18.55
N ALA A 4 -13.55 39.93 -18.29
CA ALA A 4 -12.09 39.93 -18.14
C ALA A 4 -11.57 39.12 -16.93
N THR A 5 -12.38 38.94 -15.87
CA THR A 5 -11.97 38.23 -14.65
C THR A 5 -12.11 36.71 -14.76
N GLN A 6 -12.93 36.21 -15.69
CA GLN A 6 -13.19 34.77 -15.86
C GLN A 6 -12.10 34.08 -16.67
N PHE A 7 -11.52 34.76 -17.67
CA PHE A 7 -10.37 34.25 -18.45
C PHE A 7 -9.07 34.21 -17.64
N THR A 8 -8.89 35.15 -16.70
CA THR A 8 -7.71 35.18 -15.82
C THR A 8 -7.77 34.16 -14.69
N SER A 9 -8.97 33.82 -14.19
CA SER A 9 -9.14 32.73 -13.20
C SER A 9 -8.92 31.34 -13.84
N GLY A 10 -9.42 31.11 -15.06
CA GLY A 10 -9.20 29.86 -15.79
C GLY A 10 -7.73 29.59 -16.10
N ARG A 11 -6.98 30.61 -16.54
CA ARG A 11 -5.53 30.49 -16.81
C ARG A 11 -4.73 30.16 -15.54
N LYS A 12 -5.07 30.79 -14.41
CA LYS A 12 -4.49 30.49 -13.10
C LYS A 12 -4.82 29.07 -12.62
N ALA A 13 -6.04 28.59 -12.85
CA ALA A 13 -6.44 27.21 -12.53
C ALA A 13 -5.64 26.18 -13.33
N VAL A 14 -5.43 26.40 -14.64
CA VAL A 14 -4.61 25.54 -15.49
C VAL A 14 -3.15 25.53 -15.03
N GLU A 15 -2.58 26.69 -14.73
CA GLU A 15 -1.19 26.80 -14.25
C GLU A 15 -1.00 26.08 -12.91
N ASN A 16 -1.94 26.24 -11.98
CA ASN A 16 -1.94 25.55 -10.69
C ASN A 16 -2.12 24.04 -10.86
N GLY A 17 -3.00 23.58 -11.75
CA GLY A 17 -3.17 22.17 -12.08
C GLY A 17 -1.88 21.55 -12.65
N ARG A 18 -1.18 22.28 -13.53
CA ARG A 18 0.12 21.86 -14.06
C ARG A 18 1.18 21.75 -12.95
N LYS A 19 1.29 22.75 -12.07
CA LYS A 19 2.23 22.74 -10.93
C LYS A 19 1.91 21.58 -9.98
N GLY A 20 0.63 21.35 -9.68
CA GLY A 20 0.17 20.23 -8.87
C GLY A 20 0.49 18.87 -9.49
N GLY A 21 0.27 18.71 -10.80
CA GLY A 21 0.61 17.49 -11.54
C GLY A 21 2.12 17.19 -11.50
N ILE A 22 2.97 18.20 -11.70
CA ILE A 22 4.43 18.07 -11.63
C ILE A 22 4.88 17.69 -10.21
N ALA A 23 4.35 18.37 -9.18
CA ALA A 23 4.66 18.07 -7.79
C ALA A 23 4.25 16.65 -7.41
N CYS A 24 3.05 16.23 -7.82
CA CYS A 24 2.57 14.86 -7.62
C CYS A 24 3.45 13.83 -8.33
N ALA A 25 3.84 14.08 -9.59
CA ALA A 25 4.73 13.21 -10.34
C ALA A 25 6.10 13.07 -9.68
N LYS A 26 6.68 14.19 -9.21
CA LYS A 26 7.94 14.19 -8.46
C LYS A 26 7.84 13.37 -7.17
N ALA A 27 6.79 13.58 -6.38
CA ALA A 27 6.55 12.82 -5.15
C ALA A 27 6.35 11.31 -5.43
N LYS A 28 5.66 10.94 -6.51
CA LYS A 28 5.52 9.55 -6.93
C LYS A 28 6.87 8.93 -7.30
N LYS A 29 7.71 9.65 -8.03
CA LYS A 29 9.06 9.19 -8.40
C LYS A 29 9.94 8.98 -7.17
N GLU A 30 9.93 9.91 -6.22
CA GLU A 30 10.65 9.79 -4.95
C GLU A 30 10.17 8.59 -4.13
N LYS A 31 8.85 8.37 -4.03
CA LYS A 31 8.28 7.19 -3.37
C LYS A 31 8.70 5.88 -4.04
N LYS A 32 8.79 5.84 -5.38
CA LYS A 32 9.26 4.65 -6.12
C LYS A 32 10.73 4.35 -5.80
N ALA A 33 11.59 5.36 -5.84
CA ALA A 33 13.01 5.19 -5.52
C ALA A 33 13.22 4.73 -4.07
N LEU A 34 12.46 5.27 -3.13
CA LEU A 34 12.49 4.83 -1.74
C LEU A 34 12.02 3.39 -1.58
N LYS A 35 10.95 3.00 -2.29
CA LYS A 35 10.44 1.63 -2.31
C LYS A 35 11.51 0.65 -2.79
N GLU A 36 12.15 0.93 -3.92
CA GLU A 36 13.20 0.08 -4.50
C GLU A 36 14.41 -0.04 -3.54
N THR A 37 14.79 1.06 -2.90
CA THR A 37 15.85 1.06 -1.89
C THR A 37 15.46 0.19 -0.70
N LEU A 38 14.23 0.33 -0.19
CA LEU A 38 13.74 -0.43 0.95
C LEU A 38 13.62 -1.93 0.65
N GLU A 39 13.15 -2.30 -0.55
CA GLU A 39 13.13 -3.71 -1.00
C GLU A 39 14.54 -4.30 -0.95
N THR A 40 15.53 -3.57 -1.46
CA THR A 40 16.95 -3.96 -1.37
C THR A 40 17.41 -4.13 0.08
N LEU A 41 17.05 -3.19 0.97
CA LEU A 41 17.41 -3.26 2.40
C LEU A 41 16.78 -4.47 3.09
N LEU A 42 15.57 -4.85 2.70
CA LEU A 42 14.81 -5.95 3.29
C LEU A 42 15.37 -7.32 2.90
N GLU A 43 15.93 -7.46 1.70
CA GLU A 43 16.55 -8.68 1.18
C GLU A 43 17.96 -8.93 1.73
N MET A 44 18.61 -7.91 2.31
CA MET A 44 19.97 -8.06 2.83
C MET A 44 20.05 -8.98 4.05
N PRO A 45 21.15 -9.75 4.21
CA PRO A 45 21.40 -10.54 5.40
C PRO A 45 21.70 -9.65 6.61
N ILE A 46 21.28 -10.08 7.80
CA ILE A 46 21.50 -9.32 9.05
C ILE A 46 22.94 -9.42 9.54
N LYS A 47 23.60 -10.54 9.24
CA LYS A 47 25.01 -10.78 9.56
C LYS A 47 25.77 -11.09 8.30
N GLU A 48 27.07 -10.85 8.31
CA GLU A 48 27.95 -11.30 7.24
C GLU A 48 27.92 -12.84 7.14
N GLY A 49 27.87 -13.37 5.92
CA GLY A 49 27.87 -14.81 5.64
C GLY A 49 26.63 -15.31 4.88
N ARG A 50 26.52 -16.63 4.73
CA ARG A 50 25.41 -17.25 3.98
C ARG A 50 24.10 -17.14 4.74
N LEU A 51 23.04 -16.86 3.99
CA LEU A 51 21.66 -16.98 4.48
C LEU A 51 21.33 -18.46 4.73
N VAL A 52 20.47 -18.70 5.72
CA VAL A 52 19.92 -20.02 5.98
C VAL A 52 18.54 -20.13 5.36
N ASP A 53 18.30 -21.19 4.57
CA ASP A 53 16.98 -21.47 4.03
C ASP A 53 15.97 -21.69 5.16
N ILE A 54 14.89 -20.91 5.16
CA ILE A 54 13.84 -20.98 6.19
C ILE A 54 13.14 -22.34 6.18
N ASP A 55 12.96 -22.97 5.01
CA ASP A 55 12.32 -24.28 4.87
C ASP A 55 13.05 -25.39 5.63
N LYS A 56 14.35 -25.21 5.89
CA LYS A 56 15.17 -26.15 6.66
C LYS A 56 15.03 -25.93 8.17
N ILE A 57 14.30 -24.91 8.60
CA ILE A 57 14.13 -24.56 10.02
C ILE A 57 12.82 -25.15 10.53
N LYS A 58 12.92 -26.18 11.36
CA LYS A 58 11.75 -26.92 11.88
C LYS A 58 10.97 -26.18 12.98
N SER A 59 11.48 -25.07 13.52
CA SER A 59 10.82 -24.34 14.60
C SER A 59 11.23 -22.87 14.67
N ILE A 60 10.32 -22.04 15.18
CA ILE A 60 10.55 -20.60 15.43
C ILE A 60 11.74 -20.40 16.39
N ALA A 61 11.88 -21.26 17.40
CA ALA A 61 13.01 -21.23 18.32
C ALA A 61 14.34 -21.51 17.60
N GLY A 62 14.34 -22.38 16.58
CA GLY A 62 15.49 -22.69 15.74
C GLY A 62 15.86 -21.59 14.74
N MET A 63 15.05 -20.54 14.56
CA MET A 63 15.42 -19.34 13.80
C MET A 63 16.29 -18.38 14.61
N LYS A 64 16.20 -18.38 15.95
CA LYS A 64 16.96 -17.45 16.79
C LYS A 64 18.47 -17.68 16.59
N GLY A 65 19.15 -16.66 16.09
CA GLY A 65 20.60 -16.66 15.89
C GLY A 65 21.07 -17.07 14.49
N LYS A 66 20.17 -17.53 13.61
CA LYS A 66 20.49 -17.80 12.21
C LYS A 66 20.60 -16.52 11.39
N ASN A 67 21.42 -16.57 10.34
CA ASN A 67 21.53 -15.48 9.40
C ASN A 67 20.39 -15.58 8.39
N VAL A 68 19.43 -14.67 8.52
CA VAL A 68 18.23 -14.55 7.68
C VAL A 68 18.19 -13.13 7.12
N THR A 69 17.32 -12.88 6.16
CA THR A 69 17.11 -11.54 5.62
C THR A 69 16.48 -10.62 6.67
N MET A 70 16.66 -9.31 6.52
CA MET A 70 16.05 -8.33 7.42
C MET A 70 14.52 -8.48 7.46
N GLN A 71 13.89 -8.73 6.31
CA GLN A 71 12.45 -8.98 6.22
C GLN A 71 11.99 -10.14 7.11
N GLU A 72 12.70 -11.26 7.05
CA GLU A 72 12.37 -12.47 7.80
C GLU A 72 12.52 -12.25 9.31
N ALA A 73 13.54 -11.52 9.75
CA ALA A 73 13.69 -11.18 11.17
C ALA A 73 12.62 -10.21 11.68
N ILE A 74 12.19 -9.25 10.86
CA ILE A 74 11.08 -8.36 11.20
C ILE A 74 9.82 -9.20 11.41
N MET A 75 9.49 -10.11 10.49
CA MET A 75 8.33 -10.99 10.61
C MET A 75 8.44 -11.89 11.85
N LEU A 76 9.61 -12.46 12.12
CA LEU A 76 9.86 -13.25 13.34
C LEU A 76 9.63 -12.43 14.62
N SER A 77 10.09 -11.17 14.64
CA SER A 77 9.88 -10.28 15.77
C SER A 77 8.40 -9.95 15.96
N MET A 78 7.66 -9.80 14.87
CA MET A 78 6.23 -9.53 14.86
C MET A 78 5.42 -10.74 15.35
N LEU A 79 5.76 -11.96 14.92
CA LEU A 79 5.19 -13.19 15.46
C LEU A 79 5.43 -13.29 16.97
N ASN A 80 6.64 -12.99 17.44
CA ASN A 80 6.95 -12.98 18.86
C ASN A 80 6.15 -11.93 19.65
N LYS A 81 5.89 -10.75 19.06
CA LYS A 81 5.02 -9.74 19.67
C LYS A 81 3.56 -10.21 19.74
N ALA A 82 3.04 -10.77 18.65
CA ALA A 82 1.69 -11.32 18.60
C ALA A 82 1.51 -12.45 19.64
N ALA A 83 2.48 -13.35 19.76
CA ALA A 83 2.47 -14.43 20.77
C ALA A 83 2.48 -13.90 22.21
N LYS A 84 3.00 -12.69 22.44
CA LYS A 84 2.97 -12.00 23.74
C LYS A 84 1.68 -11.20 24.00
N GLY A 85 0.71 -11.24 23.07
CA GLY A 85 -0.57 -10.56 23.20
C GLY A 85 -0.67 -9.19 22.51
N ASP A 86 0.28 -8.83 21.64
CA ASP A 86 0.13 -7.63 20.80
C ASP A 86 -0.95 -7.85 19.73
N VAL A 87 -2.14 -7.31 19.99
CA VAL A 87 -3.33 -7.44 19.13
C VAL A 87 -3.08 -6.88 17.74
N ARG A 88 -2.36 -5.76 17.62
CA ARG A 88 -2.10 -5.14 16.31
C ARG A 88 -1.15 -5.98 15.47
N ALA A 89 -0.15 -6.59 16.11
CA ALA A 89 0.72 -7.54 15.42
C ALA A 89 -0.06 -8.79 14.96
N ALA A 90 -0.96 -9.30 15.80
CA ALA A 90 -1.83 -10.43 15.43
C ALA A 90 -2.78 -10.09 14.28
N GLU A 91 -3.40 -8.90 14.30
CA GLU A 91 -4.24 -8.39 13.21
C GLU A 91 -3.47 -8.24 11.90
N TYR A 92 -2.26 -7.65 11.95
CA TYR A 92 -1.42 -7.52 10.77
C TYR A 92 -1.08 -8.87 10.15
N ILE A 93 -0.70 -9.85 10.98
CA ILE A 93 -0.40 -11.22 10.53
C ILE A 93 -1.65 -11.84 9.89
N ARG A 94 -2.81 -11.75 10.55
CA ARG A 94 -4.10 -12.25 10.06
C ARG A 94 -4.47 -11.64 8.70
N ASP A 95 -4.35 -10.33 8.57
CA ASP A 95 -4.69 -9.60 7.36
C ASP A 95 -3.71 -9.95 6.21
N THR A 96 -2.43 -10.18 6.53
CA THR A 96 -1.40 -10.59 5.55
C THR A 96 -1.65 -11.99 5.00
N ILE A 97 -2.17 -12.93 5.81
CA ILE A 97 -2.53 -14.29 5.37
C ILE A 97 -3.93 -14.40 4.75
N GLY A 98 -4.63 -13.27 4.55
CA GLY A 98 -5.94 -13.23 3.90
C GLY A 98 -7.13 -13.63 4.78
N GLN A 99 -6.96 -13.74 6.10
CA GLN A 99 -8.05 -14.09 7.04
C GLN A 99 -8.81 -12.85 7.54
N LYS A 100 -8.98 -11.82 6.70
CA LYS A 100 -9.67 -10.58 7.10
C LYS A 100 -11.20 -10.79 7.08
N PRO A 101 -11.90 -10.63 8.22
CA PRO A 101 -13.34 -10.92 8.30
C PRO A 101 -14.22 -10.01 7.41
N ALA A 102 -13.72 -8.84 7.01
CA ALA A 102 -14.48 -7.88 6.19
C ALA A 102 -14.36 -8.09 4.67
N ASN A 103 -13.53 -9.02 4.18
CA ASN A 103 -13.32 -9.20 2.73
C ASN A 103 -14.36 -10.11 2.04
N MET A 104 -15.48 -10.42 2.69
CA MET A 104 -16.67 -11.05 2.09
C MET A 104 -17.76 -10.00 1.79
N MET A 105 -17.49 -9.05 0.90
CA MET A 105 -18.55 -8.25 0.27
C MET A 105 -18.52 -8.50 -1.24
N ASN A 106 -19.25 -9.53 -1.69
CA ASN A 106 -19.74 -9.57 -3.05
C ASN A 106 -20.80 -8.47 -3.16
N VAL A 107 -20.46 -7.36 -3.81
CA VAL A 107 -21.45 -6.34 -4.17
C VAL A 107 -21.78 -6.53 -5.64
N ASP A 108 -22.73 -7.43 -5.92
CA ASP A 108 -23.46 -7.45 -7.20
C ASP A 108 -24.36 -6.21 -7.22
N MET A 109 -23.82 -5.08 -7.70
CA MET A 109 -24.61 -3.88 -7.94
C MET A 109 -25.41 -4.07 -9.24
N ASN A 110 -26.60 -4.64 -9.14
CA ASN A 110 -27.61 -4.50 -10.20
C ASN A 110 -28.12 -3.06 -10.19
N LEU A 111 -27.53 -2.19 -11.01
CA LEU A 111 -27.93 -0.80 -11.14
C LEU A 111 -29.23 -0.73 -11.98
N PRO A 112 -30.37 -0.24 -11.46
CA PRO A 112 -31.51 0.04 -12.32
C PRO A 112 -31.19 1.26 -13.18
N VAL A 113 -31.21 1.05 -14.50
CA VAL A 113 -31.04 2.13 -15.49
C VAL A 113 -32.31 2.99 -15.45
N LEU A 114 -32.21 4.21 -14.95
CA LEU A 114 -33.26 5.22 -15.10
C LEU A 114 -33.11 5.87 -16.48
N PHE A 115 -33.95 5.43 -17.41
CA PHE A 115 -34.28 6.21 -18.60
C PHE A 115 -35.50 7.08 -18.27
N GLU A 116 -35.30 8.38 -18.13
CA GLU A 116 -36.34 9.40 -18.39
C GLU A 116 -35.81 10.10 -19.66
N GLY A 117 -36.41 9.87 -20.83
CA GLY A 117 -37.77 10.25 -21.17
C GLY A 117 -37.65 11.52 -22.02
N GLU A 118 -37.62 11.35 -23.34
CA GLU A 118 -37.63 12.46 -24.30
C GLU A 118 -38.91 13.27 -24.08
N ASP A 119 -38.80 14.50 -23.56
CA ASP A 119 -39.88 15.46 -23.67
C ASP A 119 -39.83 16.06 -25.09
N GLU A 120 -40.73 15.54 -25.93
CA GLU A 120 -41.20 16.17 -27.17
C GLU A 120 -41.65 17.61 -26.86
N LEU A 121 -40.98 18.59 -27.45
CA LEU A 121 -41.48 19.97 -27.53
C LEU A 121 -42.40 20.08 -28.75
N GLU A 122 -43.72 20.08 -28.53
CA GLU A 122 -44.71 20.71 -29.43
C GLU A 122 -44.63 22.24 -29.35
#